data_AF-A0A522W112-F1
#
_entry.id   AF-A0A522W112-F1
#
_cell.length_a   1.000
_cell.length_b   1.000
_cell.length_c   1.000
_cell.angle_alpha   90.00
_cell.angle_beta   90.00
_cell.angle_gamma   90.00
#
_symmetry.space_group_name_H-M   'P 1'
#
loop_
_entity.id
_entity.type
_entity.pdbx_description
1 polymer ?
#
loop_
_entity_poly.entity_id
_entity_poly.type
_entity_poly.pdbx_seq_one_letter_code
_entity_poly.pdbx_strand_id
1 'polypeptide(L)' 'MPAKASTAKTSVPTYCYNCVSGPDFMRVTVEDGVATTIEPNHDGKGIHPADGRPCVKAYGLLQKTYNPNRVL' A
#
# COMPACT_ATOMS: atom_id res chain seq x y z
N MET A 1 -6.24 -19.87 21.72
CA MET A 1 -5.74 -18.62 21.11
C MET A 1 -6.94 -17.71 20.92
N PRO A 2 -7.01 -16.53 21.57
CA PRO A 2 -8.20 -15.70 21.45
C PRO A 2 -8.32 -15.21 20.01
N ALA A 3 -9.41 -15.59 19.34
CA ALA A 3 -9.75 -15.11 18.01
C ALA A 3 -10.01 -13.60 18.10
N LYS A 4 -9.20 -12.81 17.40
CA LYS A 4 -9.29 -11.34 17.40
C LYS A 4 -10.56 -10.94 16.65
N ALA A 5 -11.37 -10.08 17.28
CA ALA A 5 -12.64 -9.58 16.77
C ALA A 5 -12.50 -9.00 15.36
N SER A 6 -13.57 -9.06 14.58
CA SER A 6 -13.66 -8.60 13.19
C SER A 6 -13.28 -7.12 13.05
N THR A 7 -11.99 -6.88 12.82
CA THR A 7 -11.36 -5.58 12.61
C THR A 7 -11.94 -4.88 11.39
N ALA A 8 -12.24 -3.58 11.53
CA ALA A 8 -12.62 -2.73 10.40
C ALA A 8 -11.49 -2.67 9.38
N LYS A 9 -11.71 -3.29 8.22
CA LYS A 9 -10.76 -3.36 7.11
C LYS A 9 -11.17 -2.36 6.03
N THR A 10 -10.31 -1.38 5.76
CA THR A 10 -10.56 -0.36 4.72
C THR A 10 -9.46 -0.42 3.67
N SER A 11 -9.84 -0.44 2.39
CA SER A 11 -8.90 -0.34 1.26
C SER A 11 -8.83 1.10 0.79
N VAL A 12 -7.66 1.73 0.93
CA VAL A 12 -7.42 3.13 0.55
C VAL A 12 -6.55 3.19 -0.71
N PRO A 13 -7.03 3.77 -1.83
CA PRO A 13 -6.21 3.98 -3.01
C PRO A 13 -5.20 5.11 -2.78
N THR A 14 -3.94 4.89 -3.16
CA THR A 14 -2.85 5.85 -3.00
C THR A 14 -1.77 5.64 -4.07
N TYR A 15 -0.75 6.49 -4.05
CA TYR A 15 0.36 6.50 -4.99
C TYR A 15 1.69 6.25 -4.28
N CYS A 16 2.58 5.48 -4.90
CA CYS A 16 3.96 5.32 -4.45
C CYS A 16 4.89 6.26 -5.21
N TYR A 17 5.61 7.12 -4.48
CA TYR A 17 6.58 8.07 -5.03
C TYR A 17 8.03 7.72 -4.68
N ASN A 18 8.31 6.45 -4.36
CA ASN A 18 9.63 6.05 -3.91
C ASN A 18 10.70 6.03 -5.04
N CYS A 19 10.29 6.19 -6.30
CA CYS A 19 11.19 6.16 -7.46
C CYS A 19 10.87 7.32 -8.42
N VAL A 20 11.87 7.68 -9.22
CA VAL A 20 11.77 8.64 -10.34
C VAL A 20 10.86 8.13 -11.46
N SER A 21 10.71 6.81 -11.61
CA SER A 21 9.91 6.18 -12.67
C SER A 21 8.40 6.37 -12.55
N GLY A 22 7.93 7.13 -11.54
CA GLY A 22 6.57 7.66 -11.51
C GLY A 22 5.71 7.15 -10.36
N PRO A 23 4.49 7.72 -10.23
CA PRO A 23 3.52 7.32 -9.23
C PRO A 23 2.94 5.95 -9.57
N ASP A 24 3.43 4.90 -8.90
CA ASP A 24 2.80 3.59 -9.00
C ASP A 24 1.44 3.61 -8.30
N PHE A 25 0.40 3.11 -8.98
CA PHE A 25 -0.94 3.03 -8.41
C PHE A 25 -1.03 1.82 -7.48
N MET A 26 -1.44 2.05 -6.24
CA MET A 26 -1.55 0.99 -5.24
C MET A 26 -2.75 1.21 -4.33
N ARG A 27 -3.20 0.14 -3.69
CA ARG A 27 -4.17 0.18 -2.61
C ARG A 27 -3.50 -0.30 -1.34
N VAL A 28 -3.74 0.40 -0.24
CA VAL A 28 -3.27 0.01 1.08
C VAL A 28 -4.47 -0.50 1.87
N THR A 29 -4.35 -1.72 2.35
CA THR A 29 -5.28 -2.26 3.34
C THR A 29 -4.91 -1.71 4.71
N VAL A 30 -5.87 -1.07 5.36
CA VAL A 30 -5.77 -0.55 6.72
C VAL A 30 -6.69 -1.36 7.61
N GLU A 31 -6.12 -1.94 8.67
CA GLU A 31 -6.80 -2.75 9.69
C GLU A 31 -6.57 -2.07 11.04
N ASP A 32 -7.66 -1.69 11.74
CA ASP A 32 -7.60 -0.98 13.02
C ASP A 32 -6.73 0.29 12.99
N GLY A 33 -6.73 1.01 11.87
CA GLY A 33 -5.90 2.21 11.68
C GLY A 33 -4.42 1.93 11.37
N VAL A 34 -4.02 0.66 11.27
CA VAL A 34 -2.66 0.23 10.90
C VAL A 34 -2.64 -0.26 9.46
N ALA A 35 -1.69 0.23 8.67
CA ALA A 35 -1.50 -0.23 7.30
C ALA A 35 -0.83 -1.62 7.31
N THR A 36 -1.50 -2.65 6.77
CA THR A 36 -1.06 -4.05 6.88
C THR A 36 -0.56 -4.64 5.57
N THR A 37 -1.20 -4.29 4.45
CA THR A 37 -0.89 -4.89 3.14
C THR A 37 -0.98 -3.86 2.02
N ILE A 38 -0.15 -4.04 1.00
CA ILE A 38 -0.17 -3.25 -0.25
C ILE A 38 -0.60 -4.17 -1.39
N GLU A 39 -1.53 -3.70 -2.20
CA GLU A 39 -2.09 -4.40 -3.35
C GLU A 39 -2.06 -3.53 -4.62
N PRO A 40 -2.04 -4.14 -5.82
CA PRO A 40 -2.22 -3.41 -7.06
C PRO A 40 -3.56 -2.68 -7.13
N ASN A 41 -3.57 -1.48 -7.71
CA ASN A 41 -4.83 -0.77 -7.97
C ASN A 41 -5.30 -1.01 -9.42
N HIS A 42 -6.10 -2.05 -9.62
CA HIS A 42 -6.62 -2.42 -10.94
C HIS A 42 -7.59 -1.41 -11.56
N ASP A 43 -8.04 -0.40 -10.82
CA ASP A 43 -8.81 0.72 -11.36
C ASP A 43 -8.02 1.52 -12.41
N GLY A 44 -6.67 1.41 -12.38
CA GLY A 44 -5.78 2.00 -13.38
C GLY A 44 -5.61 1.21 -14.68
N LYS A 45 -6.35 0.11 -14.86
CA LYS A 45 -6.26 -0.71 -16.09
C LYS A 45 -6.65 0.10 -17.32
N GLY A 46 -5.80 0.09 -18.35
CA GLY A 46 -5.98 0.90 -19.56
C GLY A 46 -5.67 2.39 -19.43
N ILE A 47 -5.33 2.88 -18.23
CA ILE A 47 -4.91 4.28 -17.98
C ILE A 47 -3.41 4.32 -17.71
N HIS A 48 -2.90 3.42 -16.86
CA HIS A 48 -1.49 3.33 -16.50
C HIS A 48 -0.78 2.27 -17.37
N PRO A 49 0.47 2.49 -17.83
CA PRO A 49 1.20 1.54 -18.68
C PRO A 49 1.34 0.13 -18.07
N ALA A 50 1.31 0.03 -16.74
CA ALA A 50 1.39 -1.23 -16.00
C ALA A 50 0.03 -1.78 -15.54
N ASP A 51 -1.09 -1.27 -16.07
CA ASP A 51 -2.46 -1.62 -15.68
C ASP A 51 -2.71 -1.55 -14.17
N GLY A 52 -2.11 -0.53 -13.53
CA GLY A 52 -2.22 -0.30 -12.10
C GLY A 52 -1.41 -1.26 -11.21
N ARG A 53 -0.46 -2.02 -11.77
CA ARG A 53 0.50 -2.83 -11.00
C ARG A 53 1.68 -1.97 -10.53
N PRO A 54 1.96 -1.93 -9.22
CA PRO A 54 3.11 -1.23 -8.69
C PRO A 54 4.39 -2.06 -8.81
N CYS A 55 5.56 -1.41 -8.76
CA CYS A 55 6.84 -2.11 -8.72
C CYS A 55 7.05 -2.85 -7.39
N VAL A 56 8.00 -3.80 -7.37
CA VAL A 56 8.31 -4.60 -6.16
C VAL A 56 8.71 -3.76 -4.94
N LYS A 57 9.23 -2.55 -5.15
CA LYS A 57 9.63 -1.64 -4.07
C LYS A 57 8.44 -1.05 -3.33
N ALA A 58 7.27 -0.94 -3.99
CA ALA A 58 6.07 -0.41 -3.36
C ALA A 58 5.63 -1.28 -2.18
N TYR A 59 5.72 -2.61 -2.28
CA TYR A 59 5.37 -3.52 -1.19
C TYR A 59 6.23 -3.32 0.07
N GLY A 60 7.45 -2.81 -0.08
CA GLY A 60 8.33 -2.46 1.04
C GLY A 60 8.00 -1.14 1.74
N LEU A 61 7.03 -0.35 1.25
CA LEU A 61 6.68 0.95 1.85
C LEU A 61 6.19 0.82 3.29
N LEU A 62 5.46 -0.25 3.63
CA LEU A 62 5.01 -0.47 5.02
C LEU A 62 6.20 -0.54 5.98
N GLN A 63 7.26 -1.25 5.61
CA GLN A 63 8.46 -1.37 6.42
C GLN A 63 9.20 -0.03 6.56
N LYS A 64 9.13 0.84 5.55
CA LYS A 64 9.68 2.20 5.62
C LYS A 64 8.86 3.10 6.54
N THR A 65 7.52 3.02 6.47
CA THR A 65 6.61 3.80 7.31
C THR A 65 6.76 3.43 8.78
N TYR A 66 6.96 2.14 9.08
CA TYR A 66 7.14 1.61 10.43
C TYR A 66 8.61 1.38 10.79
N ASN A 67 9.54 2.08 10.15
CA ASN A 67 10.95 1.98 10.47
C ASN A 67 11.21 2.58 11.87
N PRO A 68 11.87 1.85 12.80
CA PRO A 68 12.16 2.36 14.15
C PRO A 68 13.05 3.61 14.16
N ASN A 69 13.81 3.84 13.10
CA ASN A 69 14.66 5.02 12.95
C ASN A 69 13.97 6.17 12.20
N ARG A 70 12.65 6.09 11.97
CA ARG A 70 11.88 7.15 11.31
C ARG A 70 11.84 8.39 12.21
N VAL A 71 12.26 9.53 11.65
CA VAL A 71 12.12 10.85 12.31
C VAL A 71 10.65 11.23 12.32
N LEU A 72 10.15 11.64 13.50
CA LEU A 72 8.77 12.05 13.75
C LEU A 72 8.65 13.57 13.85
#